data_AF-A0A6I7YTV3-F1
#
_entry.id   AF-A0A6I7YTV3-F1
#
_cell.length_a   1.000
_cell.length_b   1.000
_cell.length_c   1.000
_cell.angle_alpha   90.00
_cell.angle_beta   90.00
_cell.angle_gamma   90.00
#
_symmetry.space_group_name_H-M   'P 1'
#
loop_
_entity.id
_entity.type
_entity.pdbx_description
1 polymer ?
#
loop_
_entity_poly.entity_id
_entity_poly.type
_entity_poly.pdbx_seq_one_letter_code
_entity_poly.pdbx_strand_id
1 'polypeptide(L)' 'MQWSCADPAELTVWRPGARILASHTLSALPPLMYDELPAPYREMLAGLAAQRLPQVEEYRLNLVQLP' A
#
# COMPACT_ATOMS: atom_id res chain seq x y z
N MET A 1 -1.98 -13.16 19.05
CA MET A 1 -0.81 -12.28 18.82
C MET A 1 -0.99 -11.66 17.45
N GLN A 2 -1.58 -10.45 17.38
CA GLN A 2 -1.78 -9.72 16.13
C GLN A 2 -0.57 -8.82 15.93
N TRP A 3 0.24 -9.15 14.94
CA TRP A 3 1.33 -8.28 14.50
C TRP A 3 0.72 -7.32 13.49
N SER A 4 0.43 -6.10 13.91
CA SER A 4 0.10 -5.00 13.01
C SER A 4 1.27 -4.03 12.99
N CYS A 5 1.64 -3.59 11.79
CA CYS A 5 2.49 -2.43 11.60
C CYS A 5 1.54 -1.30 11.21
N ALA A 6 1.01 -0.59 12.20
CA ALA A 6 0.04 0.48 11.98
C ALA A 6 0.69 1.67 11.28
N ASP A 7 1.94 1.98 11.66
CA ASP A 7 2.80 2.92 10.96
C ASP A 7 3.98 2.19 10.30
N PRO A 8 4.08 2.17 8.95
CA PRO A 8 5.22 1.56 8.26
C PRO A 8 6.57 2.17 8.66
N ALA A 9 6.63 3.35 9.26
CA ALA A 9 7.87 3.91 9.80
C ALA A 9 8.48 3.05 10.92
N GLU A 10 7.69 2.26 11.65
CA GLU A 10 8.17 1.37 12.71
C GLU A 10 9.15 0.30 12.18
N LEU A 11 9.09 -0.04 10.89
CA LEU A 11 10.04 -0.95 10.26
C LEU A 11 11.50 -0.45 10.38
N THR A 12 11.71 0.86 10.41
CA THR A 12 13.04 1.45 10.55
C THR A 12 13.63 1.26 11.95
N VAL A 13 12.77 1.10 12.96
CA VAL A 13 13.14 0.78 14.34
C VAL A 13 13.46 -0.71 14.46
N TRP A 14 12.61 -1.56 13.88
CA TRP A 14 12.81 -3.02 13.92
C TRP A 14 14.03 -3.47 13.11
N ARG A 15 14.36 -2.76 12.03
CA ARG A 15 15.51 -3.05 11.16
C ARG A 15 16.26 -1.76 10.81
N PRO A 16 17.27 -1.40 11.62
CA PRO A 16 18.13 -0.25 11.34
C PRO A 16 18.72 -0.32 9.93
N GLY A 17 18.68 0.81 9.21
CA GLY A 17 19.12 0.92 7.82
C GLY A 17 18.02 0.67 6.78
N ALA A 18 16.88 0.09 7.16
CA ALA A 18 15.72 0.01 6.28
C ALA A 18 15.13 1.42 6.06
N ARG A 19 14.62 1.68 4.85
CA ARG A 19 13.99 2.95 4.48
C ARG A 19 12.66 2.70 3.79
N ILE A 20 11.64 3.43 4.20
CA ILE A 20 10.37 3.49 3.47
C ILE A 20 10.54 4.47 2.32
N LEU A 21 10.45 3.97 1.08
CA LEU A 21 10.59 4.78 -0.14
C LEU A 21 9.25 5.34 -0.61
N ALA A 22 8.16 4.60 -0.39
CA ALA A 22 6.81 5.03 -0.73
C ALA A 22 5.77 4.26 0.09
N SER A 23 4.60 4.86 0.30
CA SER A 23 3.45 4.24 0.96
C SER A 23 2.18 4.69 0.26
N HIS A 24 1.41 3.73 -0.24
CA HIS A 24 0.19 3.92 -1.01
C HIS A 24 -0.95 3.10 -0.42
N THR A 25 -2.20 3.45 -0.70
CA THR A 25 -3.35 2.59 -0.41
C THR A 25 -3.75 1.84 -1.68
N LEU A 26 -4.56 0.79 -1.53
CA LEU A 26 -5.08 0.03 -2.68
C LEU A 26 -5.89 0.92 -3.65
N SER A 27 -6.53 1.98 -3.15
CA SER A 27 -7.29 2.97 -3.93
C SER A 27 -6.42 4.07 -4.54
N ALA A 28 -5.16 4.22 -4.12
CA ALA A 28 -4.22 5.26 -4.54
C ALA A 28 -2.87 4.67 -4.99
N LEU A 29 -2.92 3.61 -5.81
CA LEU A 29 -1.73 2.97 -6.36
C LEU A 29 -0.91 3.93 -7.25
N PRO A 30 0.41 3.73 -7.33
CA PRO A 30 1.24 4.42 -8.32
C PRO A 30 0.69 4.19 -9.74
N PRO A 31 0.61 5.23 -10.59
CA PRO A 31 0.04 5.11 -11.94
C PRO A 31 0.67 3.99 -12.78
N LEU A 32 2.01 3.90 -12.76
CA LEU A 32 2.74 2.84 -13.47
C LEU A 32 2.33 1.43 -13.02
N MET A 33 2.09 1.24 -11.72
CA MET A 33 1.64 -0.06 -11.21
C MET A 33 0.19 -0.32 -11.60
N TYR A 34 -0.67 0.70 -11.52
CA TYR A 34 -2.08 0.59 -11.89
C TYR A 34 -2.24 0.23 -13.38
N ASP A 35 -1.47 0.86 -14.27
CA ASP A 35 -1.57 0.68 -15.71
C ASP A 35 -1.14 -0.73 -16.17
N GLU A 36 -0.20 -1.35 -15.46
CA GLU A 36 0.27 -2.73 -15.72
C GLU A 36 -0.73 -3.80 -15.23
N LEU A 37 -1.75 -3.43 -14.45
CA LEU A 37 -2.75 -4.40 -14.01
C LEU A 37 -3.68 -4.82 -15.16
N PRO A 38 -4.08 -6.10 -15.22
CA PRO A 38 -5.13 -6.54 -16.14
C PRO A 38 -6.42 -5.73 -15.95
N ALA A 39 -7.13 -5.47 -17.05
CA ALA A 39 -8.31 -4.61 -17.08
C ALA A 39 -9.37 -4.92 -15.99
N PRO A 40 -9.72 -6.19 -15.69
CA PRO A 40 -10.69 -6.49 -14.63
C PRO A 40 -10.28 -5.98 -13.24
N TYR A 41 -8.97 -5.96 -12.95
CA TYR A 41 -8.48 -5.46 -11.68
C TYR A 41 -8.49 -3.94 -11.61
N ARG A 42 -8.18 -3.25 -12.72
CA ARG A 42 -8.27 -1.79 -12.80
C ARG A 42 -9.71 -1.31 -12.57
N GLU A 43 -10.69 -1.99 -13.16
CA GLU A 43 -12.12 -1.71 -12.95
C GLU A 43 -12.56 -1.95 -11.50
N MET A 44 -12.16 -3.09 -10.92
CA MET A 44 -12.42 -3.39 -9.52
C MET A 44 -11.85 -2.31 -8.58
N LEU A 45 -10.59 -1.92 -8.78
CA LEU A 45 -9.93 -0.90 -7.97
C LEU A 45 -10.59 0.47 -8.11
N ALA A 46 -10.99 0.86 -9.32
CA ALA A 46 -11.74 2.09 -9.55
C ALA A 46 -13.10 2.05 -8.81
N GLY A 47 -13.79 0.91 -8.83
CA GLY A 47 -15.02 0.70 -8.07
C GLY A 47 -14.82 0.78 -6.56
N LEU A 48 -13.72 0.25 -6.04
CA LEU A 48 -13.38 0.34 -4.61
C LEU A 48 -13.03 1.77 -4.20
N ALA A 49 -12.24 2.48 -5.01
CA ALA A 49 -11.87 3.87 -4.78
C ALA A 49 -13.10 4.79 -4.77
N ALA A 50 -14.07 4.57 -5.66
CA ALA A 50 -15.33 5.32 -5.69
C ALA A 50 -16.17 5.14 -4.43
N GLN A 51 -16.12 3.96 -3.81
CA GLN A 51 -16.90 3.66 -2.60
C GLN A 51 -16.25 4.20 -1.32
N ARG A 52 -14.97 4.60 -1.34
CA ARG A 52 -14.21 5.13 -0.19
C ARG A 52 -14.38 4.29 1.08
N LEU A 53 -14.37 2.96 0.93
CA LEU A 53 -14.56 2.04 2.04
C LEU A 53 -13.38 2.16 3.01
N PRO A 54 -13.63 2.47 4.31
CA PRO A 54 -12.55 2.65 5.29
C PRO A 54 -11.61 1.44 5.37
N GLN A 55 -12.17 0.24 5.25
CA GLN A 55 -11.42 -1.02 5.31
C GLN A 55 -10.44 -1.20 4.14
N VAL A 56 -10.69 -0.56 3.00
CA VAL A 56 -9.81 -0.63 1.82
C VAL A 56 -8.65 0.36 1.96
N GLU A 57 -8.91 1.51 2.58
CA GLU A 57 -7.88 2.52 2.87
C GLU A 57 -6.87 2.03 3.92
N GLU A 58 -7.25 1.06 4.75
CA GLU A 58 -6.35 0.40 5.71
C GLU A 58 -5.33 -0.52 5.02
N TYR A 59 -5.60 -0.98 3.78
CA TYR A 59 -4.63 -1.78 3.03
C TYR A 59 -3.57 -0.91 2.38
N ARG A 60 -2.43 -0.81 3.09
CA ARG A 60 -1.25 -0.07 2.62
C ARG A 60 -0.29 -0.96 1.85
N LEU A 61 0.16 -0.47 0.71
CA LEU A 61 1.29 -0.98 -0.06
C LEU A 61 2.51 -0.11 0.22
N ASN A 62 3.59 -0.70 0.74
CA ASN A 62 4.80 0.04 1.09
C ASN A 62 5.97 -0.45 0.23
N LEU A 63 6.70 0.48 -0.37
CA LEU A 63 7.98 0.20 -1.00
C LEU A 63 9.08 0.42 0.04
N VAL A 64 9.85 -0.63 0.32
CA VAL A 64 10.87 -0.62 1.36
C VAL A 64 12.23 -0.96 0.74
N GLN A 65 13.23 -0.13 1.00
CA GLN A 65 14.63 -0.46 0.78
C GLN A 65 15.17 -1.13 2.04
N LEU A 66 15.73 -2.33 1.89
CA LEU A 66 16.43 -3.02 2.96
C LEU A 66 17.92 -2.63 2.96
N PRO A 67 18.62 -2.76 4.11
CA PRO A 67 20.07 -2.54 4.18
C PRO A 67 20.86 -3.49 3.27
#